data_AF-B7PCZ9-F1
#
_entry.id   AF-B7PCZ9-F1
#
_cell.length_a   1.000
_cell.length_b   1.000
_cell.length_c   1.000
_cell.angle_alpha   90.00
_cell.angle_beta   90.00
_cell.angle_gamma   90.00
#
_symmetry.space_group_name_H-M   'P 1'
#
loop_
_entity.id
_entity.type
_entity.pdbx_description
1 polymer ?
#
loop_
_entity_poly.entity_id
_entity_poly.type
_entity_poly.pdbx_seq_one_letter_code
_entity_poly.pdbx_strand_id
1 'polypeptide(L)'
;MQVYGQEEPPLYSLDRVQRDVGLFWSRGDVIVTPDEVRHLLQDLGPRVKKNHFIDDPDYAHASFALALCNPTVLHKDLLEFLDEYRLPSE
;
A
#
# COMPACT_ATOMS: atom_id res chain seq x y z
N MET A 1 33.79 0.07 4.01
CA MET A 1 33.05 -0.55 2.89
C MET A 1 32.09 0.51 2.37
N GLN A 2 32.29 0.98 1.14
CA GLN A 2 31.48 2.05 0.55
C GLN A 2 30.36 1.40 -0.27
N VAL A 3 29.16 1.32 0.29
CA VAL A 3 28.04 0.52 -0.28
C VAL A 3 27.41 1.20 -1.51
N TYR A 4 27.41 2.54 -1.56
CA TYR A 4 26.69 3.31 -2.58
C TYR A 4 27.60 4.11 -3.53
N GLY A 5 28.92 4.11 -3.32
CA GLY A 5 29.86 4.92 -4.12
C GLY A 5 29.74 6.44 -3.93
N GLN A 6 28.97 6.89 -2.94
CA GLN A 6 28.76 8.30 -2.57
C GLN A 6 28.71 8.44 -1.03
N GLU A 7 28.86 9.68 -0.52
CA GLU A 7 28.90 9.95 0.93
C GLU A 7 27.55 9.74 1.61
N GLU A 8 26.46 10.18 0.97
CA GLU A 8 25.11 10.06 1.51
C GLU A 8 24.33 8.93 0.83
N PRO A 9 23.54 8.11 1.55
CA PRO A 9 22.66 7.13 0.91
C PRO A 9 21.70 7.79 -0.10
N PRO A 10 21.49 7.20 -1.28
CA PRO A 10 20.59 7.77 -2.27
C PRO A 10 19.13 7.74 -1.80
N LEU A 11 18.38 8.79 -2.10
CA LEU A 11 16.94 8.83 -1.84
C LEU A 11 16.17 8.00 -2.89
N TYR A 12 15.15 7.28 -2.45
CA TYR A 12 14.23 6.58 -3.33
C TYR A 12 13.10 7.51 -3.77
N SER A 13 13.09 7.91 -5.04
CA SER A 13 12.01 8.71 -5.63
C SER A 13 10.88 7.81 -6.12
N LEU A 14 9.65 8.10 -5.67
CA LEU A 14 8.44 7.40 -6.08
C LEU A 14 7.97 7.78 -7.48
N ASP A 15 8.52 8.83 -8.09
CA ASP A 15 8.28 9.16 -9.51
C ASP A 15 8.75 8.06 -10.47
N ARG A 16 9.68 7.21 -10.00
CA ARG A 16 10.19 6.09 -10.78
C ARG A 16 9.28 4.86 -10.75
N VAL A 17 8.24 4.85 -9.90
CA VAL A 17 7.23 3.80 -9.90
C VAL A 17 6.33 4.01 -11.12
N GLN A 18 6.35 3.09 -12.08
CA GLN A 18 5.57 3.19 -13.33
C GLN A 18 4.31 2.33 -13.35
N ARG A 19 4.13 1.49 -12.32
CA ARG A 19 3.01 0.56 -12.23
C ARG A 19 1.85 1.20 -11.48
N ASP A 20 0.65 0.73 -11.79
CA ASP A 20 -0.53 1.03 -11.00
C ASP A 20 -0.41 0.42 -9.61
N VAL A 21 -0.86 1.17 -8.60
CA VAL A 21 -0.70 0.84 -7.18
C VAL A 21 -2.07 0.80 -6.51
N GLY A 22 -2.32 -0.25 -5.74
CA GLY A 22 -3.41 -0.30 -4.78
C GLY A 22 -2.89 -0.06 -3.37
N LEU A 23 -3.43 0.95 -2.70
CA LEU A 23 -3.15 1.25 -1.30
C LEU A 23 -4.27 0.72 -0.41
N PHE A 24 -3.90 -0.04 0.61
CA PHE A 24 -4.79 -0.61 1.61
C PHE A 24 -4.22 -0.25 2.98
N TRP A 25 -4.97 0.51 3.77
CA TRP A 25 -4.50 1.07 5.03
C TRP A 25 -5.66 1.23 6.02
N SER A 26 -5.36 1.42 7.30
CA SER A 26 -6.35 1.43 8.36
C SER A 26 -6.14 2.56 9.35
N ARG A 27 -7.18 2.85 10.13
CA ARG A 27 -7.11 3.83 11.23
C ARG A 27 -6.24 3.34 12.39
N GLY A 28 -6.27 2.04 12.68
CA GLY A 28 -5.55 1.43 13.80
C GLY A 28 -4.06 1.15 13.55
N ASP A 29 -3.53 1.43 12.36
CA ASP A 29 -2.10 1.21 12.08
C ASP A 29 -1.23 2.32 12.70
N VAL A 30 -0.43 1.91 13.69
CA VAL A 30 0.51 2.79 14.41
C VAL A 30 1.95 2.69 13.89
N ILE A 31 2.23 1.77 12.97
CA ILE A 31 3.53 1.62 12.31
C ILE A 31 3.56 2.42 11.02
N VAL A 32 2.47 2.35 10.24
CA VAL A 32 2.25 3.16 9.05
C VAL A 32 1.00 3.99 9.26
N THR A 33 1.19 5.19 9.77
CA THR A 33 0.10 6.05 10.22
C THR A 33 -0.72 6.62 9.05
N PRO A 34 -1.98 7.02 9.28
CA PRO A 34 -2.78 7.73 8.28
C PRO A 34 -2.10 8.95 7.66
N ASP A 35 -1.29 9.69 8.43
CA ASP A 35 -0.55 10.85 7.92
C ASP A 35 0.56 10.45 6.94
N GLU A 36 1.31 9.38 7.24
CA GLU A 36 2.31 8.84 6.30
C GLU A 36 1.66 8.33 5.01
N VAL A 37 0.48 7.69 5.11
CA VAL A 37 -0.28 7.27 3.92
C VAL A 37 -0.76 8.48 3.11
N ARG A 38 -1.14 9.60 3.75
CA ARG A 38 -1.50 10.84 3.03
C ARG A 38 -0.31 11.36 2.22
N HIS A 39 0.90 11.34 2.77
CA HIS A 39 2.10 11.71 2.03
C HIS A 39 2.37 10.75 0.87
N LEU A 40 2.28 9.44 1.10
CA LEU A 40 2.44 8.43 0.05
C LEU A 40 1.42 8.58 -1.09
N LEU A 41 0.16 8.90 -0.76
CA LEU A 41 -0.89 9.18 -1.74
C LEU A 41 -0.55 10.39 -2.61
N GLN A 42 0.00 11.45 -2.02
CA GLN A 42 0.45 12.65 -2.75
C GLN A 42 1.60 12.32 -3.69
N ASP A 43 2.60 11.57 -3.22
CA ASP A 43 3.79 11.21 -3.99
C ASP A 43 3.47 10.21 -5.13
N LEU A 44 2.56 9.27 -4.92
CA LEU A 44 2.15 8.32 -5.97
C LEU A 44 1.15 8.94 -6.95
N GLY A 45 0.33 9.88 -6.50
CA GLY A 45 -0.63 10.63 -7.32
C GLY A 45 -1.51 9.73 -8.21
N PRO A 46 -1.56 9.95 -9.53
CA PRO A 46 -2.48 9.25 -10.43
C PRO A 46 -2.18 7.75 -10.61
N ARG A 47 -1.05 7.26 -10.07
CA ARG A 47 -0.68 5.84 -10.08
C ARG A 47 -1.50 5.04 -9.08
N VAL A 48 -2.08 5.69 -8.07
CA VAL A 48 -2.97 5.01 -7.13
C VAL A 48 -4.30 4.75 -7.81
N LYS A 49 -4.60 3.48 -8.09
CA LYS A 49 -5.85 3.03 -8.73
C LYS A 49 -6.86 2.46 -7.74
N LYS A 50 -6.39 2.00 -6.58
CA LYS A 50 -7.21 1.62 -5.44
C LYS A 50 -6.72 2.34 -4.19
N ASN A 51 -7.62 2.96 -3.46
CA ASN A 51 -7.36 3.57 -2.15
C ASN A 51 -8.41 3.04 -1.17
N HIS A 52 -8.07 1.97 -0.47
CA HIS A 52 -8.95 1.26 0.45
C HIS A 52 -8.61 1.61 1.89
N PHE A 53 -9.56 2.20 2.60
CA PHE A 53 -9.41 2.61 3.99
C PHE A 53 -10.30 1.78 4.90
N ILE A 54 -9.71 1.22 5.95
CA ILE A 54 -10.40 0.44 6.99
C ILE A 54 -10.55 1.32 8.24
N ASP A 55 -11.76 1.83 8.49
CA ASP A 55 -12.07 2.73 9.61
C ASP A 55 -12.29 1.98 10.95
N ASP A 56 -11.31 1.17 11.34
CA ASP A 56 -11.34 0.34 12.54
C ASP A 56 -10.10 0.68 13.40
N PRO A 57 -10.27 1.11 14.68
CA PRO A 57 -9.15 1.50 15.51
C PRO A 57 -8.36 0.29 16.03
N ASP A 58 -8.94 -0.91 16.00
CA ASP A 58 -8.33 -2.16 16.44
C ASP A 58 -7.65 -2.90 15.27
N TYR A 59 -7.91 -2.47 14.03
CA TYR A 59 -7.26 -3.00 12.83
C TYR A 59 -5.85 -2.40 12.69
N ALA A 60 -4.88 -3.00 13.38
CA ALA A 60 -3.48 -2.61 13.39
C ALA A 60 -2.67 -3.17 12.21
N HIS A 61 -1.38 -2.83 12.15
CA HIS A 61 -0.46 -3.25 11.09
C HIS A 61 -0.45 -4.76 10.81
N ALA A 62 -0.43 -5.58 11.88
CA ALA A 62 -0.42 -7.03 11.75
C ALA A 62 -1.76 -7.61 11.25
N SER A 63 -2.85 -6.86 11.35
CA SER A 63 -4.19 -7.31 10.96
C SER A 63 -4.27 -7.59 9.45
N PHE A 64 -3.57 -6.82 8.61
CA PHE A 64 -3.50 -7.06 7.17
C PHE A 64 -3.00 -8.47 6.80
N ALA A 65 -2.20 -9.11 7.67
CA ALA A 65 -1.73 -10.47 7.47
C ALA A 65 -2.54 -11.52 8.26
N LEU A 66 -3.00 -11.18 9.47
CA LEU A 66 -3.42 -12.17 10.47
C LEU A 66 -4.89 -12.08 10.89
N ALA A 67 -5.59 -10.98 10.61
CA ALA A 67 -6.93 -10.79 11.16
C ALA A 67 -7.95 -11.72 10.49
N LEU A 68 -8.76 -12.37 11.33
CA LEU A 68 -9.82 -13.29 10.88
C LEU A 68 -10.93 -12.57 10.09
N CYS A 69 -11.05 -11.25 10.23
CA CYS A 69 -12.03 -10.43 9.51
C CYS A 69 -11.59 -10.03 8.09
N ASN A 70 -10.34 -10.32 7.68
CA ASN A 70 -9.82 -9.95 6.35
C ASN A 70 -10.69 -10.36 5.17
N PRO A 71 -11.34 -11.55 5.15
CA PRO A 71 -12.29 -11.90 4.09
C PRO A 71 -13.39 -10.86 3.86
N THR A 72 -13.82 -10.18 4.93
CA THR A 72 -14.91 -9.21 4.89
C THR A 72 -14.41 -7.78 4.65
N VAL A 73 -13.30 -7.39 5.25
CA VAL A 73 -12.86 -5.98 5.28
C VAL A 73 -11.73 -5.64 4.32
N LEU A 74 -11.06 -6.64 3.74
CA LEU A 74 -9.87 -6.45 2.91
C LEU A 74 -9.90 -7.28 1.61
N HIS A 75 -10.12 -8.59 1.71
CA HIS A 75 -9.86 -9.51 0.60
C HIS A 75 -10.74 -9.25 -0.61
N LYS A 76 -12.02 -8.88 -0.40
CA LYS A 76 -12.92 -8.59 -1.52
C LYS A 76 -12.35 -7.46 -2.39
N ASP A 77 -12.07 -6.31 -1.79
CA ASP A 77 -11.52 -5.14 -2.46
C ASP A 77 -10.13 -5.38 -3.07
N LEU A 78 -9.30 -6.20 -2.39
CA LEU A 78 -8.00 -6.60 -2.89
C LEU A 78 -8.11 -7.49 -4.13
N LEU A 79 -8.96 -8.52 -4.09
CA LEU A 79 -9.13 -9.45 -5.19
C LEU A 79 -9.79 -8.78 -6.40
N GLU A 80 -10.77 -7.89 -6.18
CA GLU A 80 -11.35 -7.07 -7.24
C GLU A 80 -10.27 -6.22 -7.94
N PHE A 81 -9.42 -5.53 -7.17
CA PHE A 81 -8.31 -4.75 -7.74
C PHE A 81 -7.32 -5.61 -8.52
N LEU A 82 -6.95 -6.80 -8.00
CA LEU A 82 -6.03 -7.69 -8.68
C LEU A 82 -6.63 -8.32 -9.95
N ASP A 83 -7.95 -8.57 -9.98
CA ASP A 83 -8.64 -9.14 -11.14
C ASP A 83 -8.61 -8.19 -12.35
N GLU A 84 -8.56 -6.87 -12.13
CA GLU A 84 -8.38 -5.87 -13.21
C GLU A 84 -7.09 -6.08 -14.02
N TYR A 85 -6.07 -6.72 -13.44
CA TYR A 85 -4.77 -7.00 -14.07
C TYR A 85 -4.58 -8.48 -14.40
N ARG A 86 -5.61 -9.31 -14.22
CA ARG A 86 -5.53 -10.73 -14.55
C ARG A 86 -5.40 -10.88 -16.06
N LEU A 87 -4.32 -11.54 -16.50
CA LEU A 87 -4.17 -11.92 -17.90
C LEU A 87 -5.28 -12.91 -18.30
N PRO A 88 -5.78 -12.85 -19.55
CA PRO A 88 -6.71 -13.87 -20.04
C PRO A 88 -6.09 -15.25 -19.87
N SER A 89 -6.88 -16.21 -19.39
CA SER A 89 -6.45 -17.62 -19.34
C SER A 89 -6.31 -18.14 -20.76
N GLU A 90 -5.13 -18.69 -21.10
CA GLU A 90 -4.91 -19.42 -22.37
C GLU A 90 -5.80 -20.66 -22.49
#